data_AF-A0A7S3UPM1-F1
#
_entry.id   AF-A0A7S3UPM1-F1
#
_cell.length_a   1.000
_cell.length_b   1.000
_cell.length_c   1.000
_cell.angle_alpha   90.00
_cell.angle_beta   90.00
_cell.angle_gamma   90.00
#
_symmetry.space_group_name_H-M   'P 1'
#
loop_
_entity.id
_entity.type
_entity.pdbx_description
1 polymer ?
#
loop_
_entity_poly.entity_id
_entity_poly.type
_entity_poly.pdbx_seq_one_letter_code
_entity_poly.pdbx_strand_id
1 'polypeptide(L)'
;GMVHLDIKPANIFVKNGRYKLGDFGLALNVGAPTGSGSGSGGGDVEEGDCRYMARELLDFGPKDLKKCDIFSLGMTLFELCSFPRKPLPPRGEEWQRLRAN
;
A
#
# COMPACT_ATOMS: atom_id res chain seq x y z
N GLY A 1 14.31 -5.91 6.87
CA GLY A 1 12.86 -6.17 7.05
C GLY A 1 12.15 -5.68 5.80
N MET A 2 11.06 -6.33 5.39
CA MET A 2 10.42 -6.07 4.09
C MET A 2 9.19 -5.16 4.23
N VAL A 3 8.91 -4.38 3.19
CA VAL A 3 7.67 -3.60 2.99
C VAL A 3 7.05 -4.03 1.67
N HIS A 4 5.73 -4.15 1.61
CA HIS A 4 5.00 -4.69 0.46
C HIS A 4 4.57 -3.65 -0.58
N LEU A 5 4.16 -2.45 -0.15
CA LEU A 5 3.74 -1.31 -0.99
C LEU A 5 2.48 -1.49 -1.87
N ASP A 6 1.80 -2.63 -1.78
CA ASP A 6 0.57 -2.91 -2.54
C ASP A 6 -0.39 -3.83 -1.76
N ILE A 7 -0.57 -3.55 -0.47
CA ILE A 7 -1.54 -4.29 0.36
C ILE A 7 -2.96 -3.85 -0.03
N LYS A 8 -3.70 -4.77 -0.64
CA LYS A 8 -5.10 -4.58 -1.06
C LYS A 8 -5.86 -5.91 -1.00
N PRO A 9 -7.21 -5.93 -0.99
CA PRO A 9 -7.99 -7.16 -0.98
C PRO A 9 -7.60 -8.17 -2.07
N ALA A 10 -7.23 -7.68 -3.26
CA ALA A 10 -6.85 -8.54 -4.39
C ALA A 10 -5.56 -9.35 -4.13
N ASN A 11 -4.70 -8.86 -3.22
CA ASN A 11 -3.41 -9.48 -2.88
C ASN A 11 -3.48 -10.33 -1.60
N ILE A 12 -4.67 -10.47 -1.00
CA ILE A 12 -4.94 -11.34 0.16
C ILE A 12 -5.67 -12.60 -0.31
N PHE A 13 -4.91 -13.68 -0.49
CA PHE A 13 -5.42 -14.97 -0.94
C PHE A 13 -6.09 -15.73 0.19
N VAL A 14 -7.20 -16.40 -0.12
CA VAL A 14 -7.97 -17.19 0.86
C VAL A 14 -8.04 -18.65 0.42
N LYS A 15 -7.63 -19.56 1.30
CA LYS A 15 -7.80 -21.01 1.08
C LYS A 15 -8.02 -21.73 2.40
N ASN A 16 -9.13 -22.45 2.52
CA ASN A 16 -9.50 -23.24 3.70
C ASN A 16 -9.45 -22.42 5.01
N GLY A 17 -10.06 -21.23 5.01
CA GLY A 17 -10.07 -20.33 6.17
C GLY A 17 -8.72 -19.67 6.50
N ARG A 18 -7.68 -19.90 5.70
CA ARG A 18 -6.37 -19.24 5.86
C ARG A 18 -6.22 -18.09 4.87
N TYR A 19 -5.75 -16.96 5.39
CA TYR A 19 -5.46 -15.75 4.63
C TYR A 19 -3.94 -15.63 4.45
N LYS A 20 -3.49 -15.33 3.24
CA LYS A 20 -2.07 -15.14 2.92
C LYS A 20 -1.90 -13.91 2.05
N LEU A 21 -1.00 -13.03 2.45
CA LEU A 21 -0.55 -11.92 1.62
C LEU A 21 0.36 -12.48 0.50
N GLY A 22 0.15 -12.02 -0.72
CA GLY A 22 0.96 -12.36 -1.89
C GLY A 22 1.14 -11.16 -2.81
N ASP A 23 1.76 -11.37 -3.97
CA ASP A 23 2.17 -10.32 -4.92
C ASP A 23 3.21 -9.33 -4.36
N PHE A 24 4.44 -9.81 -4.22
CA PHE A 24 5.57 -9.03 -3.72
C PHE A 24 6.33 -8.28 -4.83
N GLY A 25 5.69 -8.02 -5.99
CA GLY A 25 6.36 -7.37 -7.13
C GLY A 25 6.92 -5.99 -6.81
N LEU A 26 6.27 -5.25 -5.91
CA LEU A 26 6.67 -3.92 -5.44
C LEU A 26 7.39 -3.93 -4.09
N ALA A 27 7.71 -5.11 -3.54
CA ALA A 27 8.22 -5.21 -2.19
C ALA A 27 9.69 -4.76 -2.09
N LEU A 28 10.02 -3.99 -1.03
CA LEU A 28 11.35 -3.46 -0.78
C LEU A 28 11.94 -4.00 0.53
N ASN A 29 13.27 -4.21 0.55
CA ASN A 29 14.00 -4.58 1.76
C ASN A 29 14.59 -3.35 2.46
N VAL A 30 13.97 -2.91 3.55
CA VAL A 30 14.28 -1.71 4.34
C VAL A 30 15.51 -1.90 5.25
N GLY A 31 16.47 -2.71 4.83
CA GLY A 31 17.70 -2.97 5.60
C GLY A 31 18.86 -3.51 4.77
N ALA A 32 18.69 -3.64 3.46
CA ALA A 32 19.80 -3.94 2.57
C ALA A 32 20.58 -2.64 2.30
N PRO A 33 21.92 -2.65 2.28
CA PRO A 33 22.70 -1.51 1.84
C PRO A 33 22.22 -1.10 0.44
N THR A 34 22.03 0.21 0.26
CA THR A 34 21.56 0.84 -0.97
C THR A 34 22.57 0.61 -2.09
N GLY A 35 22.51 -0.55 -2.75
CA GLY A 35 23.48 -0.91 -3.78
C GLY A 35 23.03 -1.99 -4.76
N SER A 36 21.91 -2.67 -4.53
CA SER A 36 21.47 -3.73 -5.44
C SER A 36 20.01 -4.08 -5.21
N GLY A 37 19.11 -3.49 -6.01
CA GLY A 37 17.71 -3.88 -6.11
C GLY A 37 16.73 -2.70 -6.14
N SER A 38 16.47 -2.19 -7.35
CA SER A 38 15.28 -1.43 -7.81
C SER A 38 14.70 -0.24 -7.01
N GLY A 39 15.30 0.20 -5.91
CA GLY A 39 14.87 1.42 -5.20
C GLY A 39 15.58 2.65 -5.73
N SER A 40 15.27 3.08 -6.96
CA SER A 40 15.84 4.31 -7.54
C SER A 40 15.39 5.51 -6.71
N GLY A 41 16.32 6.10 -5.97
CA GLY A 41 16.18 7.49 -5.54
C GLY A 41 16.04 8.37 -6.77
N GLY A 42 14.89 9.03 -6.91
CA GLY A 42 14.71 10.15 -7.85
C GLY A 42 14.03 9.83 -9.19
N GLY A 43 13.46 8.65 -9.42
CA GLY A 43 12.66 8.39 -10.63
C GLY A 43 11.66 7.27 -10.41
N ASP A 44 10.37 7.63 -10.49
CA ASP A 44 9.17 6.80 -10.55
C ASP A 44 9.25 5.46 -9.79
N VAL A 45 8.94 5.51 -8.49
CA VAL A 45 8.50 4.31 -7.76
C VAL A 45 7.28 3.79 -8.54
N GLU A 46 7.30 2.54 -8.99
CA GLU A 46 6.07 1.92 -9.53
C GLU A 46 4.99 2.01 -8.45
N GLU A 47 4.00 2.86 -8.72
CA GLU A 47 2.96 3.16 -7.78
C GLU A 47 2.03 1.95 -7.64
N GLY A 48 1.93 1.42 -6.41
CA GLY A 48 0.88 0.48 -6.04
C GLY A 48 -0.52 1.08 -6.24
N ASP A 49 -1.57 0.35 -5.91
CA ASP A 49 -2.93 0.82 -6.14
C ASP A 49 -3.26 2.10 -5.35
N CYS A 50 -3.50 3.21 -6.07
CA CYS A 50 -3.67 4.55 -5.50
C CYS A 50 -4.82 4.64 -4.48
N ARG A 51 -5.78 3.71 -4.49
CA ARG A 51 -6.88 3.65 -3.52
C ARG A 51 -6.39 3.29 -2.12
N TYR A 52 -5.34 2.51 -2.01
CA TYR A 52 -4.77 2.02 -0.75
C TYR A 52 -3.48 2.75 -0.38
N MET A 53 -2.88 3.49 -1.31
CA MET A 53 -1.62 4.20 -1.09
C MET A 53 -1.71 5.33 -0.06
N ALA A 54 -0.72 5.42 0.83
CA ALA A 54 -0.61 6.46 1.86
C ALA A 54 -0.13 7.81 1.29
N ARG A 55 -0.47 8.93 1.95
CA ARG A 55 -0.14 10.27 1.45
C ARG A 55 1.35 10.57 1.50
N GLU A 56 2.07 10.06 2.49
CA GLU A 56 3.52 10.21 2.61
C GLU A 56 4.29 9.56 1.45
N LEU A 57 3.74 8.51 0.83
CA LEU A 57 4.32 7.90 -0.38
C LEU A 57 4.14 8.80 -1.61
N LEU A 58 3.06 9.60 -1.62
CA LEU A 58 2.73 10.54 -2.70
C LEU A 58 3.48 11.87 -2.60
N ASP A 59 3.66 12.39 -1.38
CA ASP A 59 4.10 13.78 -1.17
C ASP A 59 5.60 13.94 -0.79
N PHE A 60 6.22 12.99 -0.09
CA PHE A 60 7.47 13.27 0.66
C PHE A 60 8.62 12.28 0.51
N GLY A 61 8.46 11.25 -0.33
CA GLY A 61 9.47 10.20 -0.46
C GLY A 61 9.63 9.34 0.81
N PRO A 62 10.35 8.21 0.72
CA PRO A 62 10.22 7.09 1.64
C PRO A 62 10.94 7.31 2.98
N LYS A 63 10.37 8.12 3.88
CA LYS A 63 10.95 8.29 5.24
C LYS A 63 10.66 7.12 6.17
N ASP A 64 9.43 6.57 6.11
CA ASP A 64 9.05 5.35 6.84
C ASP A 64 8.07 4.50 6.02
N LEU A 65 8.61 3.74 5.07
CA LEU A 65 7.84 2.86 4.18
C LEU A 65 6.97 1.83 4.92
N LYS A 66 7.33 1.47 6.16
CA LYS A 66 6.52 0.52 6.95
C LYS A 66 5.15 1.09 7.31
N LYS A 67 5.05 2.41 7.50
CA LYS A 67 3.77 3.07 7.80
C LYS A 67 2.83 3.05 6.60
N CYS A 68 3.37 3.04 5.38
CA CYS A 68 2.57 2.90 4.17
C CYS A 68 1.80 1.57 4.12
N ASP A 69 2.43 0.46 4.52
CA ASP A 69 1.74 -0.84 4.61
C ASP A 69 0.63 -0.84 5.67
N ILE A 70 0.83 -0.14 6.79
CA ILE A 70 -0.19 0.01 7.84
C ILE A 70 -1.39 0.80 7.33
N PHE A 71 -1.15 1.91 6.63
CA PHE A 71 -2.23 2.68 5.99
C PHE A 71 -2.98 1.83 4.96
N SER A 72 -2.25 1.11 4.10
CA SER A 72 -2.84 0.25 3.05
C SER A 72 -3.70 -0.87 3.64
N LEU A 73 -3.26 -1.47 4.75
CA LEU A 73 -4.06 -2.41 5.53
C LEU A 73 -5.31 -1.76 6.12
N GLY A 74 -5.20 -0.54 6.66
CA GLY A 74 -6.34 0.24 7.15
C GLY A 74 -7.40 0.47 6.07
N MET A 75 -6.98 0.89 4.87
CA MET A 75 -7.86 1.07 3.72
C MET A 75 -8.50 -0.25 3.26
N THR A 76 -7.73 -1.35 3.26
CA THR A 76 -8.23 -2.69 2.97
C THR A 76 -9.34 -3.11 3.93
N LEU A 77 -9.14 -2.93 5.23
CA LEU A 77 -10.15 -3.24 6.25
C LEU A 77 -11.36 -2.33 6.14
N PHE A 78 -11.16 -1.04 5.91
CA PHE A 78 -12.24 -0.07 5.73
C PHE A 78 -13.17 -0.47 4.57
N GLU A 79 -12.60 -0.85 3.42
CA GLU A 79 -13.40 -1.31 2.27
C GLU A 79 -14.16 -2.61 2.57
N LEU A 80 -13.52 -3.56 3.24
CA LEU A 80 -14.13 -4.86 3.57
C LEU A 80 -15.24 -4.75 4.62
N CYS A 81 -15.13 -3.81 5.56
CA CYS A 81 -16.10 -3.59 6.63
C CYS A 81 -17.23 -2.62 6.25
N SER A 82 -17.12 -1.90 5.13
CA SER A 82 -18.17 -0.98 4.66
C SER A 82 -19.39 -1.75 4.16
N PHE A 83 -20.60 -1.38 4.62
CA PHE A 83 -21.85 -1.97 4.15
C PHE A 83 -22.85 -0.89 3.69
N PRO A 84 -23.40 -0.97 2.46
CA PRO A 84 -23.00 -1.90 1.40
C PRO A 84 -21.55 -1.68 1.00
N ARG A 85 -20.88 -2.74 0.51
CA ARG A 85 -19.49 -2.62 0.06
C ARG A 85 -19.40 -1.62 -1.08
N LYS A 86 -18.72 -0.50 -0.83
CA LYS A 86 -18.46 0.54 -1.81
C LYS A 86 -16.96 0.51 -2.14
N PRO A 87 -16.56 0.42 -3.42
CA PRO A 87 -15.17 0.55 -3.80
C PRO A 87 -14.59 1.88 -3.30
N LEU A 88 -13.34 1.84 -2.85
CA LEU A 88 -12.62 3.06 -2.50
C LEU A 88 -12.50 3.98 -3.73
N PRO A 89 -12.71 5.30 -3.55
CA PRO A 89 -12.54 6.25 -4.65
C PRO A 89 -11.07 6.25 -5.09
N PRO A 90 -10.75 6.18 -6.39
CA PRO A 90 -9.36 6.24 -6.87
C PRO A 90 -8.79 7.67 -6.94
N ARG A 91 -9.65 8.69 -6.80
CA ARG A 91 -9.31 10.12 -6.86
C ARG A 91 -10.45 10.98 -6.33
N GLY A 92 -10.22 12.28 -6.20
CA GLY A 92 -11.22 13.28 -5.81
C GLY A 92 -11.29 13.53 -4.31
N GLU A 93 -12.30 14.29 -3.88
CA GLU A 93 -12.38 14.81 -2.51
C GLU A 93 -12.48 13.70 -1.45
N GLU A 94 -13.29 12.66 -1.68
CA GLU A 94 -13.40 11.51 -0.78
C GLU A 94 -12.05 10.77 -0.64
N TRP A 95 -11.31 10.59 -1.75
CA TRP A 95 -9.96 10.01 -1.73
C TRP A 95 -8.96 10.87 -0.95
N GLN A 96 -9.05 12.19 -1.06
CA GLN A 96 -8.21 13.14 -0.30
C GLN A 96 -8.56 13.13 1.18
N ARG A 97 -9.87 13.08 1.53
CA ARG A 97 -10.37 13.04 2.92
C ARG A 97 -9.92 11.78 3.66
N LEU A 98 -9.92 10.62 3.01
CA LEU A 98 -9.42 9.37 3.59
C LEU A 98 -7.93 9.43 3.95
N ARG A 99 -7.21 10.41 3.42
CA ARG A 99 -5.79 10.70 3.68
C ARG A 99 -5.56 11.96 4.48
N ALA A 100 -6.63 12.69 4.81
CA ALA A 100 -6.56 13.93 5.56
C ALA A 100 -6.49 13.62 7.06
N ASN A 101 -5.27 13.46 7.55
CA ASN A 101 -4.92 13.74 8.94
C ASN A 101 -4.36 15.16 9.02
#